data_AF-A0A961X2D1-F1
#
_entry.id   AF-A0A961X2D1-F1
#
_cell.length_a   1.000
_cell.length_b   1.000
_cell.length_c   1.000
_cell.angle_alpha   90.00
_cell.angle_beta   90.00
_cell.angle_gamma   90.00
#
_symmetry.space_group_name_H-M   'P 1'
#
loop_
_entity.id
_entity.type
_entity.pdbx_description
1 polymer ?
#
loop_
_entity_poly.entity_id
_entity_poly.type
_entity_poly.pdbx_seq_one_letter_code
_entity_poly.pdbx_strand_id
1 'polypeptide(L)'
;NYQNQFEVPVLFYAVLALLLATQLADWVAVVLAWIFVASRIVHTLIHTGANVVIRRFQVFVFGFSVVALMWVWFGLRLYVIG
;
A
#
# COMPACT_ATOMS: atom_id res chain seq x y z
N ASN A 1 18.11 8.24 -2.79
CA ASN A 1 16.98 8.31 -3.75
C ASN A 1 16.20 6.99 -3.91
N TYR A 2 16.71 5.82 -3.49
CA TYR A 2 15.94 4.56 -3.45
C TYR A 2 15.12 4.35 -2.16
N GLN A 3 15.31 5.18 -1.13
CA GLN A 3 14.72 4.98 0.20
C GLN A 3 13.20 5.03 0.23
N ASN A 4 12.58 5.99 -0.48
CA ASN A 4 11.12 6.07 -0.63
C ASN A 4 10.51 4.74 -1.15
N GLN A 5 11.22 4.05 -2.05
CA GLN A 5 10.73 2.80 -2.64
C GLN A 5 10.69 1.66 -1.61
N PHE A 6 11.51 1.73 -0.55
CA PHE A 6 11.54 0.78 0.55
C PHE A 6 10.62 1.19 1.72
N GLU A 7 10.39 2.48 1.94
CA GLU A 7 9.51 2.96 3.01
C GLU A 7 8.05 2.53 2.81
N VAL A 8 7.50 2.67 1.59
CA VAL A 8 6.09 2.35 1.34
C VAL A 8 5.78 0.85 1.52
N PRO A 9 6.59 -0.11 1.01
CA PRO A 9 6.43 -1.52 1.33
C PRO A 9 6.54 -1.83 2.82
N VAL A 10 7.46 -1.18 3.55
CA VAL A 10 7.60 -1.40 5.00
C VAL A 10 6.30 -1.00 5.73
N LEU A 11 5.71 0.14 5.37
CA LEU A 11 4.41 0.57 5.92
C LEU A 11 3.28 -0.40 5.58
N PHE A 12 3.29 -0.97 4.37
CA PHE A 12 2.33 -2.00 3.96
C PHE A 12 2.46 -3.29 4.79
N TYR A 13 3.69 -3.80 4.97
CA TYR A 13 3.90 -5.01 5.78
C TYR A 13 3.57 -4.76 7.25
N ALA A 14 3.87 -3.57 7.77
CA ALA A 14 3.54 -3.19 9.14
C ALA A 14 2.01 -3.20 9.39
N VAL A 15 1.21 -2.57 8.52
CA VAL A 15 -0.26 -2.56 8.69
C VAL A 15 -0.85 -3.97 8.54
N LEU A 16 -0.32 -4.81 7.65
CA LEU A 16 -0.73 -6.21 7.53
C LEU A 16 -0.44 -7.01 8.80
N ALA A 17 0.75 -6.87 9.36
CA ALA A 17 1.11 -7.54 10.61
C ALA A 17 0.18 -7.13 11.76
N LEU A 18 -0.15 -5.84 11.86
CA LEU A 18 -1.08 -5.33 12.87
C LEU A 18 -2.51 -5.84 12.67
N LEU A 19 -3.02 -5.83 11.43
CA LEU A 19 -4.34 -6.36 11.08
C LEU A 19 -4.48 -7.85 11.45
N LEU A 20 -3.43 -8.64 11.20
CA LEU A 20 -3.42 -10.06 11.56
C LEU A 20 -3.30 -10.27 13.07
N ALA A 21 -2.41 -9.53 13.74
CA ALA A 21 -2.20 -9.64 15.19
C ALA A 21 -3.44 -9.24 16.00
N THR A 22 -4.21 -8.28 15.51
CA THR A 22 -5.46 -7.81 16.15
C THR A 22 -6.71 -8.58 15.71
N GLN A 23 -6.56 -9.54 14.78
CA GLN A 23 -7.68 -10.25 14.13
C GLN A 23 -8.71 -9.31 13.48
N LEU A 24 -8.26 -8.14 13.02
CA LEU A 24 -9.09 -7.14 12.35
C LEU A 24 -9.05 -7.24 10.82
N ALA A 25 -8.35 -8.23 10.28
CA ALA A 25 -8.28 -8.50 8.85
C ALA A 25 -9.66 -8.84 8.28
N ASP A 26 -10.19 -7.95 7.42
CA ASP A 26 -11.48 -8.09 6.75
C ASP A 26 -11.34 -8.02 5.23
N TRP A 27 -12.46 -8.20 4.53
CA TRP A 27 -12.46 -8.23 3.07
C TRP A 27 -12.00 -6.90 2.44
N VAL A 28 -12.26 -5.77 3.11
CA VAL A 28 -11.80 -4.45 2.68
C VAL A 28 -10.28 -4.38 2.74
N ALA A 29 -9.66 -4.82 3.84
CA ALA A 29 -8.21 -4.87 3.98
C ALA A 29 -7.56 -5.77 2.92
N VAL A 30 -8.17 -6.92 2.59
CA VAL A 30 -7.69 -7.83 1.54
C VAL A 30 -7.73 -7.18 0.16
N VAL A 31 -8.83 -6.51 -0.19
CA VAL A 31 -8.96 -5.82 -1.49
C VAL A 31 -7.94 -4.70 -1.60
N LEU A 32 -7.78 -3.86 -0.57
CA LEU A 32 -6.77 -2.79 -0.56
C LEU A 32 -5.35 -3.36 -0.69
N ALA A 33 -5.06 -4.48 -0.04
CA ALA A 33 -3.75 -5.12 -0.14
C ALA A 33 -3.44 -5.60 -1.57
N TRP A 34 -4.41 -6.21 -2.26
CA TRP A 34 -4.24 -6.61 -3.66
C TRP A 34 -4.10 -5.41 -4.61
N ILE A 35 -4.83 -4.32 -4.36
CA ILE A 35 -4.65 -3.07 -5.13
C ILE A 35 -3.22 -2.54 -4.97
N PHE A 36 -2.67 -2.57 -3.76
CA PHE A 36 -1.28 -2.18 -3.53
C PHE A 36 -0.31 -3.07 -4.30
N VAL A 37 -0.46 -4.41 -4.24
CA VAL A 37 0.39 -5.36 -4.98
C VAL A 37 0.33 -5.08 -6.48
N ALA A 38 -0.86 -4.90 -7.05
CA ALA A 38 -1.04 -4.57 -8.46
C ALA A 38 -0.35 -3.23 -8.84
N SER A 39 -0.45 -2.21 -7.98
CA SER A 39 0.22 -0.92 -8.21
C SER A 39 1.74 -1.07 -8.34
N ARG A 40 2.35 -1.98 -7.56
CA ARG A 40 3.81 -2.23 -7.58
C ARG A 40 4.23 -2.97 -8.84
N ILE A 41 3.39 -3.87 -9.35
CA ILE A 41 3.61 -4.53 -10.65
C ILE A 41 3.61 -3.48 -11.75
N VAL A 42 2.58 -2.62 -11.80
CA VAL A 42 2.47 -1.54 -12.79
C VAL A 42 3.64 -0.55 -12.70
N HIS A 43 4.04 -0.18 -11.48
CA HIS A 43 5.18 0.71 -11.27
C HIS A 43 6.48 0.11 -11.85
N THR A 44 6.71 -1.18 -11.60
CA THR A 44 7.89 -1.90 -12.13
C THR A 44 7.86 -1.95 -13.66
N LEU A 45 6.71 -2.28 -14.27
CA LEU A 45 6.55 -2.32 -15.72
C LEU A 45 6.84 -0.96 -16.40
N ILE A 46 6.37 0.14 -15.80
CA ILE A 46 6.61 1.49 -16.32
C ILE A 46 8.09 1.87 -16.18
N HIS A 47 8.72 1.48 -15.06
CA HIS A 47 10.11 1.79 -14.80
C HIS A 47 11.07 1.02 -15.71
N THR A 48 10.79 -0.25 -16.00
CA THR A 48 11.62 -1.09 -16.89
C THR A 48 11.32 -0.88 -18.38
N GLY A 49 10.16 -0.32 -18.72
CA GLY A 49 9.74 -0.06 -20.10
C GLY A 49 10.03 1.38 -20.56
N ALA A 50 8.97 2.18 -20.72
CA ALA A 50 9.02 3.50 -21.36
C ALA A 50 9.76 4.59 -20.56
N ASN A 51 10.11 4.33 -19.30
CA ASN A 51 10.85 5.22 -18.39
C ASN A 51 10.36 6.68 -18.36
N VAL A 52 9.04 6.88 -18.47
CA VAL A 52 8.41 8.20 -18.40
C VAL A 52 8.30 8.62 -16.93
N VAL A 53 9.08 9.64 -16.54
CA VAL A 53 9.22 10.11 -15.15
C VAL A 53 7.87 10.48 -14.52
N ILE A 54 7.01 11.21 -15.24
CA ILE A 54 5.70 11.65 -14.71
C ILE A 54 4.79 10.46 -14.38
N ARG A 55 4.80 9.43 -15.24
CA ARG A 55 3.95 8.24 -15.08
C ARG A 55 4.42 7.40 -13.91
N ARG A 56 5.74 7.28 -13.72
CA ARG A 56 6.33 6.62 -12.55
C ARG A 56 5.91 7.31 -11.25
N PHE A 57 5.94 8.64 -11.22
CA PHE A 57 5.51 9.42 -10.06
C PHE A 57 4.03 9.24 -9.75
N GLN A 58 3.15 9.27 -10.76
CA GLN A 58 1.71 9.03 -10.58
C GLN A 58 1.42 7.65 -9.97
N VAL A 59 2.08 6.60 -10.46
CA VAL A 59 1.87 5.24 -9.93
C VAL A 59 2.46 5.09 -8.53
N PHE A 60 3.57 5.78 -8.22
CA PHE A 60 4.09 5.84 -6.86
C PHE A 60 3.07 6.48 -5.90
N VAL A 61 2.51 7.64 -6.25
CA VAL A 61 1.51 8.34 -5.43
C VAL A 61 0.25 7.49 -5.25
N PHE A 62 -0.19 6.79 -6.29
CA PHE A 62 -1.32 5.85 -6.20
C PHE A 62 -1.03 4.70 -5.23
N GLY A 63 0.14 4.07 -5.31
CA GLY A 63 0.52 3.02 -4.36
C GLY A 63 0.60 3.54 -2.92
N PHE A 64 1.13 4.75 -2.73
CA PHE A 64 1.20 5.41 -1.41
C PHE A 64 -0.19 5.71 -0.83
N SER A 65 -1.12 6.23 -1.64
CA SER A 65 -2.47 6.55 -1.17
C SER A 65 -3.24 5.29 -0.76
N VAL A 66 -3.03 4.16 -1.44
CA VAL A 66 -3.61 2.86 -1.05
C VAL A 66 -3.11 2.42 0.33
N VAL A 67 -1.81 2.52 0.59
CA VAL A 67 -1.24 2.20 1.92
C VAL A 67 -1.77 3.15 2.98
N ALA A 68 -1.87 4.45 2.69
CA ALA A 68 -2.46 5.43 3.61
C ALA A 68 -3.93 5.09 3.94
N LEU A 69 -4.73 4.67 2.95
CA LEU A 69 -6.10 4.21 3.15
C LEU A 69 -6.15 2.95 4.03
N MET A 70 -5.22 2.00 3.87
CA MET A 70 -5.14 0.83 4.74
C MET A 70 -4.88 1.22 6.20
N TRP A 71 -4.00 2.19 6.45
CA TRP A 71 -3.73 2.69 7.80
C TRP A 71 -4.94 3.40 8.42
N VAL A 72 -5.63 4.23 7.65
CA VAL A 72 -6.89 4.88 8.09
C VAL A 72 -7.95 3.84 8.40
N TRP A 73 -8.14 2.84 7.53
CA TRP A 73 -9.09 1.75 7.73
C TRP A 73 -8.78 0.96 8.99
N PHE A 74 -7.50 0.58 9.18
CA PHE A 74 -7.06 -0.11 10.38
C PHE A 74 -7.33 0.71 11.65
N GLY A 75 -6.99 2.00 11.64
CA GLY A 75 -7.24 2.89 12.78
C GLY A 75 -8.72 3.02 13.13
N LEU A 76 -9.59 3.13 12.13
CA LEU A 76 -11.04 3.15 12.32
C LEU A 76 -11.56 1.83 12.90
N ARG A 77 -11.10 0.69 12.36
CA ARG A 77 -11.50 -0.64 12.85
C ARG A 77 -11.05 -0.85 14.29
N LEU A 78 -9.83 -0.42 14.61
CA LEU A 78 -9.29 -0.49 15.97
C LEU A 78 -10.09 0.38 16.95
N TYR A 79 -10.47 1.59 16.56
CA TYR A 79 -11.26 2.49 17.40
C TYR A 79 -12.70 2.01 17.63
N VAL A 80 -13.31 1.33 16.65
CA VAL A 80 -14.69 0.86 16.75
C VAL A 80 -14.79 -0.46 17.53
N ILE A 81 -13.78 -1.32 17.44
CA ILE A 81 -13.81 -2.67 18.02
C ILE A 81 -13.04 -2.77 19.34
N GLY A 82 -12.00 -1.95 19.53
CA GLY A 82 -11.24 -1.84 20.79
C GLY A 82 -11.98 -1.00 21.82
#